data_AF-A0A426U0S7-F1
#
_entry.id   AF-A0A426U0S7-F1
#
_cell.length_a   1.000
_cell.length_b   1.000
_cell.length_c   1.000
_cell.angle_alpha   90.00
_cell.angle_beta   90.00
_cell.angle_gamma   90.00
#
_symmetry.space_group_name_H-M   'P 1'
#
loop_
_entity.id
_entity.type
_entity.pdbx_description
1 polymer ?
#
loop_
_entity_poly.entity_id
_entity_poly.type
_entity_poly.pdbx_seq_one_letter_code
_entity_poly.pdbx_strand_id
1 'polypeptide(L)'
;IQEWKEEGRVEGRVEGRVEGRVEGRVEGRVEGQLALLLRQLTRRYGPLPVELTAQVQALTATQMLDLADALLDFTSRDALAQWLEVQKSSGIGA
;
A
#
# COMPACT_ATOMS: atom_id res chain seq x y z
N ILE A 1 -32.39 11.94 30.00
CA ILE A 1 -31.90 10.53 30.03
C ILE A 1 -32.24 9.78 28.74
N GLN A 2 -33.47 9.83 28.21
CA GLN A 2 -33.82 9.14 26.95
C GLN A 2 -33.15 9.76 25.72
N GLU A 3 -33.17 11.08 25.63
CA GLU A 3 -32.59 11.86 24.52
C GLU A 3 -31.08 11.59 24.36
N TRP A 4 -30.34 11.56 25.47
CA TRP A 4 -28.90 11.28 25.49
C TRP A 4 -28.56 9.85 25.07
N LYS A 5 -29.49 8.90 25.27
CA LYS A 5 -29.33 7.50 24.81
C LYS A 5 -29.59 7.35 23.32
N GLU A 6 -30.56 8.10 22.79
CA GLU A 6 -30.80 8.15 21.34
C GLU A 6 -29.69 8.89 20.61
N GLU A 7 -29.22 10.01 21.15
CA GLU A 7 -28.13 10.80 20.61
C GLU A 7 -26.83 9.97 20.53
N GLY A 8 -26.41 9.34 21.62
CA GLY A 8 -25.23 8.46 21.61
C GLY A 8 -25.37 7.25 20.67
N ARG A 9 -26.59 6.74 20.44
CA ARG A 9 -26.83 5.66 19.45
C ARG A 9 -26.72 6.17 18.01
N VAL A 10 -27.19 7.38 17.74
CA VAL A 10 -27.08 8.00 16.42
C VAL A 10 -25.64 8.37 16.14
N GLU A 11 -24.95 8.99 17.09
CA GLU A 11 -23.54 9.37 17.02
C GLU A 11 -22.65 8.17 16.74
N GLY A 12 -22.72 7.11 17.57
CA GLY A 12 -21.92 5.90 17.34
C GLY A 12 -22.20 5.19 16.01
N ARG A 13 -23.42 5.30 15.46
CA ARG A 13 -23.73 4.78 14.12
C ARG A 13 -23.09 5.64 13.02
N VAL A 14 -23.09 6.96 13.18
CA VAL A 14 -22.49 7.89 12.22
C VAL A 14 -20.98 7.72 12.24
N GLU A 15 -20.36 7.73 13.42
CA GLU A 15 -18.92 7.52 13.61
C GLU A 15 -18.47 6.20 12.99
N GLY A 16 -19.07 5.06 13.38
CA GLY A 16 -18.67 3.76 12.85
C GLY A 16 -18.87 3.62 11.33
N ARG A 17 -19.83 4.34 10.74
CA ARG A 17 -20.00 4.38 9.28
C ARG A 17 -18.91 5.23 8.61
N VAL A 18 -18.51 6.33 9.23
CA VAL A 18 -17.47 7.22 8.71
C VAL A 18 -16.12 6.51 8.79
N GLU A 19 -15.78 5.96 9.95
CA GLU A 19 -14.54 5.20 10.18
C GLU A 19 -14.41 4.04 9.20
N GLY A 20 -15.41 3.15 9.14
CA GLY A 20 -15.35 1.99 8.24
C GLY A 20 -15.29 2.37 6.74
N ARG A 21 -15.85 3.52 6.35
CA ARG A 21 -15.71 4.02 4.96
C ARG A 21 -14.30 4.54 4.70
N VAL A 22 -13.70 5.24 5.66
CA VAL A 22 -12.35 5.79 5.53
C VAL A 22 -11.34 4.65 5.49
N GLU A 23 -11.40 3.74 6.45
CA GLU A 23 -10.54 2.56 6.52
C GLU A 23 -10.61 1.74 5.24
N GLY A 24 -11.81 1.31 4.83
CA GLY A 24 -11.97 0.51 3.62
C GLY A 24 -11.51 1.22 2.34
N ARG A 25 -11.58 2.56 2.28
CA ARG A 25 -11.06 3.33 1.14
C ARG A 25 -9.53 3.37 1.14
N VAL A 26 -8.90 3.48 2.31
CA VAL A 26 -7.44 3.49 2.46
C VAL A 26 -6.89 2.10 2.13
N GLU A 27 -7.41 1.05 2.77
CA GLU A 27 -7.00 -0.33 2.53
C GLU A 27 -7.16 -0.72 1.07
N GLY A 28 -8.34 -0.49 0.48
CA GLY A 28 -8.60 -0.83 -0.92
C GLY A 28 -7.71 -0.07 -1.91
N ARG A 29 -7.26 1.15 -1.56
CA ARG A 29 -6.29 1.89 -2.38
C ARG A 29 -4.91 1.24 -2.31
N VAL A 30 -4.44 0.89 -1.11
CA VAL A 30 -3.13 0.27 -0.88
C VAL A 30 -3.05 -1.09 -1.56
N GLU A 31 -4.06 -1.94 -1.36
CA GLU A 31 -4.16 -3.25 -2.02
C GLU A 31 -4.19 -3.12 -3.56
N GLY A 32 -4.96 -2.15 -4.07
CA GLY A 32 -5.03 -1.87 -5.50
C GLY A 32 -3.69 -1.42 -6.08
N GLN A 33 -2.95 -0.56 -5.38
CA GLN A 33 -1.60 -0.12 -5.78
C GLN A 33 -0.62 -1.29 -5.83
N LEU A 34 -0.61 -2.13 -4.80
CA LEU A 34 0.25 -3.31 -4.73
C LEU A 34 -0.06 -4.30 -5.87
N ALA A 35 -1.34 -4.59 -6.10
CA ALA A 35 -1.77 -5.49 -7.17
C ALA A 35 -1.34 -4.97 -8.56
N LEU A 36 -1.47 -3.67 -8.80
CA LEU A 36 -1.03 -3.04 -10.04
C LEU A 36 0.50 -3.09 -10.20
N LEU A 37 1.27 -2.82 -9.15
CA LEU A 37 2.73 -2.93 -9.18
C LEU A 37 3.17 -4.36 -9.51
N LEU A 38 2.68 -5.35 -8.78
CA LEU A 38 3.05 -6.76 -9.01
C LEU A 38 2.70 -7.21 -10.44
N ARG A 39 1.55 -6.79 -10.97
CA ARG A 39 1.18 -7.06 -12.36
C ARG A 39 2.11 -6.40 -13.36
N GLN A 40 2.50 -5.13 -13.14
CA GLN A 40 3.44 -4.43 -14.00
C GLN A 40 4.83 -5.08 -14.00
N LEU A 41 5.35 -5.38 -12.81
CA LEU A 41 6.64 -6.05 -12.65
C LEU A 41 6.65 -7.43 -13.31
N THR A 42 5.58 -8.21 -13.11
CA THR A 42 5.43 -9.53 -13.74
C THR A 42 5.37 -9.43 -15.26
N ARG A 43 4.67 -8.41 -15.79
CA ARG A 43 4.59 -8.18 -17.24
C ARG A 43 5.93 -7.77 -17.85
N ARG A 44 6.73 -6.99 -17.12
CA ARG A 44 7.99 -6.44 -17.62
C ARG A 44 9.15 -7.43 -17.50
N TYR A 45 9.24 -8.12 -16.36
CA TYR A 45 10.39 -8.97 -16.01
C TYR A 45 10.07 -10.46 -15.97
N GLY A 46 8.82 -10.85 -16.26
CA GLY A 46 8.32 -12.20 -16.00
C GLY A 46 8.06 -12.44 -14.51
N PRO A 47 7.74 -13.69 -14.13
CA PRO A 47 7.52 -14.05 -12.73
C PRO A 47 8.69 -13.62 -11.84
N LEU A 48 8.37 -12.89 -10.77
CA LEU A 48 9.36 -12.50 -9.77
C LEU A 48 9.64 -13.67 -8.81
N PRO A 49 10.87 -13.82 -8.31
CA PRO A 49 11.16 -14.68 -7.18
C PRO A 49 10.32 -14.29 -5.97
N VAL A 50 10.12 -15.26 -5.09
CA VAL A 50 9.33 -15.08 -3.88
C VAL A 50 9.92 -13.99 -2.98
N GLU A 51 11.24 -13.85 -2.95
CA GLU A 51 11.94 -12.86 -2.12
C GLU A 51 11.67 -11.44 -2.61
N LEU A 52 11.74 -11.20 -3.92
CA LEU A 52 11.42 -9.88 -4.49
C LEU A 52 9.93 -9.56 -4.36
N THR A 53 9.07 -10.57 -4.52
CA THR A 53 7.63 -10.41 -4.33
C THR A 53 7.31 -9.99 -2.90
N ALA A 54 7.89 -10.66 -1.90
CA ALA A 54 7.69 -10.33 -0.50
C ALA A 54 8.20 -8.91 -0.15
N GLN A 55 9.31 -8.49 -0.75
CA GLN A 55 9.83 -7.13 -0.55
C GLN A 55 8.89 -6.06 -1.12
N VAL A 56 8.32 -6.29 -2.31
CA VAL A 56 7.34 -5.37 -2.90
C VAL A 56 6.05 -5.33 -2.08
N GLN A 57 5.61 -6.46 -1.52
CA GLN A 57 4.46 -6.54 -0.62
C GLN A 57 4.66 -5.84 0.71
N ALA A 58 5.92 -5.71 1.16
CA ALA A 58 6.27 -5.01 2.40
C ALA A 58 6.41 -3.49 2.24
N LEU A 59 6.27 -2.96 1.02
CA LEU A 59 6.37 -1.52 0.77
C LEU A 59 5.19 -0.78 1.39
N THR A 60 5.47 0.41 1.93
CA THR A 60 4.43 1.36 2.33
C THR A 60 3.73 1.97 1.11
N ALA A 61 2.57 2.57 1.30
CA ALA A 61 1.82 3.24 0.23
C ALA A 61 2.64 4.31 -0.51
N THR A 62 3.49 5.04 0.21
CA THR A 62 4.39 6.05 -0.37
C THR A 62 5.48 5.38 -1.20
N GLN A 63 6.16 4.37 -0.65
CA GLN A 63 7.20 3.63 -1.37
C GLN A 63 6.65 2.94 -2.62
N MET A 64 5.39 2.49 -2.60
CA MET A 64 4.72 1.95 -3.78
C MET A 64 4.58 3.00 -4.89
N LEU A 65 4.27 4.26 -4.55
CA LEU A 65 4.22 5.35 -5.52
C LEU A 65 5.63 5.68 -6.04
N ASP A 66 6.61 5.77 -5.14
CA ASP A 66 8.00 6.03 -5.53
C ASP A 66 8.56 4.94 -6.45
N LEU A 67 8.21 3.67 -6.19
CA LEU A 67 8.54 2.56 -7.08
C LEU A 67 7.85 2.69 -8.44
N ALA A 68 6.58 3.12 -8.48
CA ALA A 68 5.86 3.27 -9.74
C ALA A 68 6.52 4.32 -10.66
N ASP A 69 7.01 5.43 -10.08
CA ASP A 69 7.75 6.46 -10.81
C ASP A 69 9.14 5.95 -11.22
N ALA A 70 9.92 5.40 -10.28
CA ALA A 70 11.26 4.88 -10.55
C ALA A 70 11.27 3.74 -11.58
N LEU A 71 10.19 2.94 -11.63
CA LEU A 71 10.05 1.86 -12.59
C LEU A 71 10.09 2.40 -14.02
N LEU A 72 9.64 3.63 -14.30
CA LEU A 72 9.70 4.20 -15.65
C LEU A 72 11.14 4.30 -16.18
N ASP A 73 12.10 4.51 -15.28
CA ASP A 73 13.52 4.70 -15.61
C ASP A 73 14.35 3.41 -15.53
N PHE A 74 13.80 2.33 -14.95
CA PHE A 74 14.54 1.07 -14.82
C PHE A 74 14.86 0.47 -16.18
N THR A 75 16.12 0.07 -16.38
CA THR A 75 16.58 -0.59 -17.61
C THR A 75 16.69 -2.11 -17.46
N SER A 76 16.70 -2.63 -16.22
CA SER A 76 16.84 -4.06 -15.94
C SER A 76 16.11 -4.45 -14.65
N ARG A 77 16.06 -5.76 -14.39
CA ARG A 77 15.54 -6.30 -13.13
C ARG A 77 16.50 -6.10 -11.96
N ASP A 78 17.81 -5.98 -12.21
CA ASP A 78 18.79 -5.73 -11.16
C ASP A 78 18.63 -4.33 -10.56
N ALA A 79 18.20 -3.35 -11.37
CA ALA A 79 17.84 -2.02 -10.90
C ALA A 79 16.71 -2.06 -9.86
N LEU A 80 15.69 -2.91 -10.08
CA LEU A 80 14.62 -3.15 -9.10
C LEU A 80 15.16 -3.73 -7.80
N ALA A 81 16.01 -4.75 -7.88
CA ALA A 81 16.58 -5.38 -6.69
C ALA A 81 17.40 -4.37 -5.86
N GLN A 82 18.24 -3.56 -6.52
CA GLN A 82 19.02 -2.51 -5.86
C GLN A 82 18.14 -1.46 -5.21
N TRP A 83 17.10 -0.99 -5.91
CA TRP A 83 16.16 -0.02 -5.37
C TRP A 83 15.46 -0.53 -4.10
N LEU A 84 15.03 -1.81 -4.11
CA LEU A 84 14.38 -2.43 -2.95
C LEU A 84 15.33 -2.56 -1.75
N GLU A 85 16.62 -2.86 -1.96
CA GLU A 85 17.61 -2.90 -0.88
C GLU A 85 17.87 -1.51 -0.26
N VAL A 86 17.85 -0.45 -1.07
CA VAL A 86 17.95 0.93 -0.57
C VAL A 86 16.76 1.25 0.33
N GLN A 87 15.54 0.89 -0.07
CA GLN A 87 14.34 1.15 0.73
C GLN A 87 14.34 0.47 2.11
N LYS A 88 14.90 -0.74 2.23
CA LYS A 88 15.07 -1.40 3.53
C LYS A 88 15.98 -0.63 4.47
N SER A 89 17.03 -0.01 3.92
CA SER A 89 18.02 0.74 4.69
C SER A 89 17.51 2.12 5.11
N SER A 90 16.63 2.72 4.30
CA SER A 90 15.97 4.00 4.62
C SER A 90 14.81 3.87 5.63
N GLY A 91 14.30 2.65 5.85
CA GLY A 91 13.21 2.36 6.79
C GLY A 91 13.58 2.30 8.29
N ILE A 92 14.85 2.52 8.67
CA ILE A 92 15.30 2.50 10.08
C ILE A 92 15.13 3.89 10.75
N GLY A 93 14.43 4.83 10.12
CA GLY A 93 14.23 6.18 10.65
C GLY A 93 12.82 6.73 10.44
N ALA A 94 11.85 6.20 11.19
CA ALA A 94 10.59 6.90 11.53
C ALA A 94 10.04 6.31 12.83
#